data_AF-A6FBW9-F1
#
_entry.id   AF-A6FBW9-F1
#
_cell.length_a   1.000
_cell.length_b   1.000
_cell.length_c   1.000
_cell.angle_alpha   90.00
_cell.angle_beta   90.00
_cell.angle_gamma   90.00
#
_symmetry.space_group_name_H-M   'P 1'
#
loop_
_entity.id
_entity.type
_entity.pdbx_description
1 polymer ?
#
loop_
_entity_poly.entity_id
_entity_poly.type
_entity_poly.pdbx_seq_one_letter_code
_entity_poly.pdbx_strand_id
1 'polypeptide(L)'
;MDISLTPLILLVSLWHADLLSANEMVPDNELLLNKVCPVSSPMPSLTQESIGILAFSQHWYHDGGDNAAYQARDNATGVGIEIHFLANDNGFVKGRNVANCQRYRIIQLRQTNIKNLVNELPVQIDIPNTFSLPFYDNHTLEHGHGMHQTPKDNQDKPWAQSVMRASSVAIYDTPYVSDAYGTEGEDIRVTFETCVVCQREQGYDQLLSCGSWGFQRDYMGGMTGWAEPEFIPVQCSVKPSDQYLTTLDNAERIDYRYWLDWR
;
A
#
# COMPACT_ATOMS: atom_id res chain seq x y z
N MET A 1 39.73 -57.64 -41.65
CA MET A 1 40.06 -58.39 -40.41
C MET A 1 40.39 -57.33 -39.37
N ASP A 2 39.40 -56.68 -38.73
CA ASP A 2 38.59 -57.19 -37.61
C ASP A 2 39.52 -57.72 -36.49
N ILE A 3 39.61 -57.15 -35.28
CA ILE A 3 38.52 -56.97 -34.29
C ILE A 3 38.95 -56.05 -33.12
N SER A 4 37.97 -55.24 -32.68
CA SER A 4 37.62 -54.81 -31.30
C SER A 4 38.63 -54.18 -30.34
N LEU A 5 38.34 -52.91 -29.98
CA LEU A 5 38.57 -52.37 -28.64
C LEU A 5 37.25 -51.79 -28.12
N THR A 6 36.71 -52.39 -27.06
CA THR A 6 35.63 -51.88 -26.22
C THR A 6 36.15 -50.76 -25.29
N PRO A 7 35.32 -49.75 -24.94
CA PRO A 7 35.74 -48.63 -24.11
C PRO A 7 35.45 -48.89 -22.62
N LEU A 8 36.35 -48.43 -21.74
CA LEU A 8 36.16 -48.41 -20.30
C LEU A 8 35.91 -46.97 -19.82
N ILE A 9 34.65 -46.71 -19.45
CA ILE A 9 34.14 -45.82 -18.40
C ILE A 9 34.51 -44.32 -18.48
N LEU A 10 33.50 -43.53 -18.86
CA LEU A 10 33.38 -42.09 -18.63
C LEU A 10 33.33 -41.80 -17.12
N LEU A 11 34.25 -40.98 -16.61
CA LEU A 11 34.08 -40.27 -15.34
C LEU A 11 33.43 -38.91 -15.63
N VAL A 12 32.16 -38.79 -15.26
CA VAL A 12 31.42 -37.53 -15.23
C VAL A 12 31.90 -36.75 -14.00
N SER A 13 32.74 -35.74 -14.21
CA SER A 13 33.01 -34.74 -13.17
C SER A 13 31.85 -33.75 -13.12
N LEU A 14 31.06 -33.87 -12.06
CA LEU A 14 29.99 -32.97 -11.68
C LEU A 14 30.50 -31.53 -11.55
N TRP A 15 29.93 -30.64 -12.36
CA TRP A 15 30.00 -29.20 -12.18
C TRP A 15 29.15 -28.85 -10.94
N HIS A 16 29.79 -28.55 -9.82
CA HIS A 16 29.16 -27.78 -8.75
C HIS A 16 29.31 -26.30 -9.14
N ALA A 17 28.31 -25.78 -9.85
CA ALA A 17 28.07 -24.35 -9.84
C ALA A 17 27.44 -24.04 -8.49
N ASP A 18 28.27 -23.59 -7.55
CA ASP A 18 27.81 -22.92 -6.35
C ASP A 18 27.02 -21.68 -6.81
N LEU A 19 25.69 -21.83 -6.83
CA LEU A 19 24.73 -20.74 -6.81
C LEU A 19 24.92 -20.03 -5.47
N LEU A 20 25.92 -19.15 -5.43
CA LEU A 20 25.96 -18.05 -4.49
C LEU A 20 24.70 -17.22 -4.78
N SER A 21 23.66 -17.48 -3.99
CA SER A 21 22.58 -16.54 -3.77
C SER A 21 23.22 -15.27 -3.22
N ALA A 22 23.55 -14.35 -4.12
CA ALA A 22 23.81 -12.98 -3.76
C ALA A 22 22.49 -12.46 -3.19
N ASN A 23 22.36 -12.46 -1.87
CA ASN A 23 21.54 -11.48 -1.18
C ASN A 23 22.11 -10.12 -1.59
N GLU A 24 21.64 -9.57 -2.71
CA GLU A 24 21.80 -8.15 -2.97
C GLU A 24 21.08 -7.45 -1.81
N MET A 25 21.88 -6.96 -0.86
CA MET A 25 21.41 -5.98 0.11
C MET A 25 20.97 -4.77 -0.71
N VAL A 26 19.67 -4.68 -0.99
CA VAL A 26 19.07 -3.42 -1.42
C VAL A 26 19.49 -2.38 -0.39
N PRO A 27 20.03 -1.23 -0.80
CA PRO A 27 20.37 -0.18 0.16
C PRO A 27 19.11 0.20 0.95
N ASP A 28 19.16 0.18 2.28
CA ASP A 28 18.06 0.61 3.18
C ASP A 28 17.45 1.97 2.81
N ASN A 29 18.17 2.78 2.03
CA ASN A 29 17.78 4.12 1.60
C ASN A 29 16.96 4.15 0.29
N GLU A 30 16.85 3.06 -0.45
CA GLU A 30 16.11 3.04 -1.71
C GLU A 30 14.64 2.68 -1.48
N LEU A 31 13.73 3.35 -2.20
CA LEU A 31 12.32 2.96 -2.24
C LEU A 31 12.19 1.83 -3.25
N LEU A 32 12.02 0.60 -2.77
CA LEU A 32 11.70 -0.53 -3.63
C LEU A 32 10.31 -0.34 -4.23
N LEU A 33 10.23 -0.04 -5.51
CA LEU A 33 8.97 0.25 -6.19
C LEU A 33 8.36 -1.04 -6.75
N ASN A 34 7.07 -1.27 -6.48
CA ASN A 34 6.34 -2.44 -6.98
C ASN A 34 5.31 -2.05 -8.05
N LYS A 35 4.51 -1.01 -7.78
CA LYS A 35 3.44 -0.58 -8.70
C LYS A 35 3.38 0.93 -8.80
N VAL A 36 3.02 1.40 -9.99
CA VAL A 36 2.74 2.82 -10.26
C VAL A 36 1.38 2.94 -10.91
N CYS A 37 0.52 3.78 -10.33
CA CYS A 37 -0.76 4.16 -10.89
C CYS A 37 -0.69 5.59 -11.43
N PRO A 38 -0.99 5.82 -12.72
CA PRO A 38 -1.00 7.18 -13.26
C PRO A 38 -2.10 7.99 -12.60
N VAL A 39 -1.81 9.26 -12.30
CA VAL A 39 -2.77 10.20 -11.75
C VAL A 39 -3.00 11.30 -12.78
N SER A 40 -4.25 11.44 -13.20
CA SER A 40 -4.65 12.42 -14.21
C SER A 40 -5.69 13.38 -13.66
N SER A 41 -5.68 14.62 -14.14
CA SER A 41 -6.73 15.58 -13.83
C SER A 41 -7.97 15.27 -14.68
N PRO A 42 -9.17 15.12 -14.07
CA PRO A 42 -10.44 15.10 -14.80
C PRO A 42 -10.80 16.53 -15.20
N MET A 43 -10.08 17.09 -16.18
CA MET A 43 -10.40 18.40 -16.75
C MET A 43 -11.50 18.28 -17.81
N PRO A 44 -12.44 19.24 -17.90
CA PRO A 44 -13.51 19.24 -18.92
C PRO A 44 -13.02 19.39 -20.38
N SER A 45 -11.74 19.70 -20.59
CA SER A 45 -11.13 19.78 -21.92
C SER A 45 -10.71 18.40 -22.44
N LEU A 46 -10.79 18.21 -23.76
CA LEU A 46 -10.69 16.95 -24.53
C LEU A 46 -9.45 16.05 -24.31
N THR A 47 -8.49 16.42 -23.47
CA THR A 47 -7.32 15.61 -23.13
C THR A 47 -7.11 15.58 -21.63
N GLN A 48 -7.23 14.40 -21.02
CA GLN A 48 -6.79 14.16 -19.65
C GLN A 48 -5.29 14.41 -19.56
N GLU A 49 -4.88 15.34 -18.69
CA GLU A 49 -3.47 15.60 -18.44
C GLU A 49 -2.98 14.80 -17.24
N SER A 50 -1.84 14.12 -17.40
CA SER A 50 -1.14 13.50 -16.28
C SER A 50 -0.62 14.60 -15.34
N ILE A 51 -0.96 14.49 -14.07
CA ILE A 51 -0.55 15.40 -12.99
C ILE A 51 0.43 14.73 -12.02
N GLY A 52 0.67 13.43 -12.17
CA GLY A 52 1.65 12.72 -11.35
C GLY A 52 1.44 11.21 -11.38
N ILE A 53 2.01 10.56 -10.38
CA ILE A 53 1.90 9.13 -10.15
C ILE A 53 1.62 8.82 -8.68
N LEU A 54 0.81 7.78 -8.44
CA LEU A 54 0.63 7.15 -7.15
C LEU A 54 1.48 5.88 -7.14
N ALA A 55 2.62 5.95 -6.45
CA ALA A 55 3.62 4.90 -6.37
C ALA A 55 3.39 4.07 -5.10
N PHE A 56 3.41 2.75 -5.27
CA PHE A 56 3.30 1.75 -4.22
C PHE A 56 4.61 0.98 -4.15
N SER A 57 5.21 0.98 -2.97
CA SER A 57 6.43 0.21 -2.72
C SER A 57 6.18 -1.31 -2.78
N GLN A 58 7.28 -2.07 -2.80
CA GLN A 58 7.26 -3.48 -2.46
C GLN A 58 6.76 -3.62 -1.03
N HIS A 59 5.77 -4.48 -0.86
CA HIS A 59 5.25 -4.78 0.46
C HIS A 59 6.28 -5.54 1.29
N TRP A 60 6.21 -5.40 2.60
CA TRP A 60 6.93 -6.24 3.54
C TRP A 60 5.94 -6.92 4.49
N TYR A 61 6.43 -7.88 5.25
CA TYR A 61 5.68 -8.64 6.24
C TYR A 61 6.17 -8.29 7.63
N HIS A 62 5.30 -8.32 8.63
CA HIS A 62 5.63 -8.05 10.04
C HIS A 62 4.72 -8.88 10.98
N ASP A 63 5.14 -9.06 12.24
CA ASP A 63 4.46 -9.91 13.23
C ASP A 63 3.70 -9.10 14.29
N GLY A 64 2.77 -8.26 13.84
CA GLY A 64 1.92 -7.48 14.76
C GLY A 64 2.54 -6.15 15.20
N GLY A 65 3.56 -5.70 14.46
CA GLY A 65 4.24 -4.43 14.72
C GLY A 65 5.76 -4.57 14.83
N ASP A 66 6.30 -5.77 14.65
CA ASP A 66 7.71 -6.07 14.82
C ASP A 66 8.28 -6.90 13.65
N ASN A 67 9.59 -7.18 13.70
CA ASN A 67 10.29 -8.18 12.88
C ASN A 67 10.07 -8.07 11.37
N ALA A 68 10.01 -6.84 10.84
CA ALA A 68 9.70 -6.61 9.44
C ALA A 68 10.71 -7.23 8.47
N ALA A 69 10.21 -7.79 7.36
CA ALA A 69 11.02 -8.37 6.29
C ALA A 69 10.30 -8.42 4.95
N TYR A 70 11.02 -8.35 3.84
CA TYR A 70 10.46 -8.51 2.49
C TYR A 70 10.07 -9.96 2.12
N GLN A 71 10.33 -10.91 3.02
CA GLN A 71 9.91 -12.30 2.90
C GLN A 71 9.07 -12.65 4.12
N ALA A 72 7.93 -13.31 3.89
CA ALA A 72 7.04 -13.73 4.98
C ALA A 72 7.79 -14.70 5.91
N ARG A 73 7.65 -14.48 7.21
CA ARG A 73 8.11 -15.39 8.26
C ARG A 73 6.90 -16.14 8.82
N ASP A 74 7.13 -17.30 9.41
CA ASP A 74 6.09 -18.20 9.94
C ASP A 74 5.11 -17.55 10.94
N ASN A 75 5.49 -16.41 11.55
CA ASN A 75 4.70 -15.68 12.53
C ASN A 75 4.14 -14.34 12.00
N ALA A 76 4.28 -14.05 10.70
CA ALA A 76 3.77 -12.82 10.13
C ALA A 76 2.24 -12.76 10.25
N THR A 77 1.73 -11.60 10.66
CA THR A 77 0.28 -11.36 10.83
C THR A 77 -0.22 -10.15 10.04
N GLY A 78 0.71 -9.40 9.44
CA GLY A 78 0.41 -8.21 8.67
C GLY A 78 1.36 -7.99 7.52
N VAL A 79 1.01 -6.98 6.72
CA VAL A 79 1.82 -6.47 5.62
C VAL A 79 1.99 -4.98 5.79
N GLY A 80 3.11 -4.44 5.33
CA GLY A 80 3.31 -3.01 5.27
C GLY A 80 3.65 -2.53 3.86
N ILE A 81 3.34 -1.26 3.60
CA ILE A 81 3.59 -0.61 2.31
C ILE A 81 3.79 0.90 2.50
N GLU A 82 4.80 1.46 1.82
CA GLU A 82 4.89 2.89 1.55
C GLU A 82 4.08 3.25 0.30
N ILE A 83 3.26 4.30 0.39
CA ILE A 83 2.44 4.82 -0.72
C ILE A 83 2.74 6.31 -0.90
N HIS A 84 3.17 6.69 -2.11
CA HIS A 84 3.62 8.04 -2.42
C HIS A 84 2.86 8.62 -3.61
N PHE A 85 2.22 9.77 -3.43
CA PHE A 85 1.83 10.60 -4.55
C PHE A 85 2.98 11.54 -4.93
N LEU A 86 3.43 11.43 -6.18
CA LEU A 86 4.49 12.23 -6.78
C LEU A 86 3.90 13.08 -7.89
N ALA A 87 3.64 14.36 -7.61
CA ALA A 87 3.20 15.30 -8.63
C ALA A 87 4.32 15.59 -9.64
N ASN A 88 3.97 15.64 -10.93
CA ASN A 88 4.86 16.13 -11.98
C ASN A 88 4.70 17.66 -12.15
N ASP A 89 5.35 18.27 -13.15
CA ASP A 89 5.25 19.72 -13.41
C ASP A 89 3.81 20.23 -13.61
N ASN A 90 2.93 19.38 -14.16
CA ASN A 90 1.51 19.72 -14.35
C ASN A 90 0.73 19.65 -13.04
N GLY A 91 1.05 18.71 -12.13
CA GLY A 91 0.40 18.60 -10.82
C GLY A 91 1.05 19.43 -9.73
N PHE A 92 2.27 19.93 -9.90
CA PHE A 92 2.94 20.63 -8.82
C PHE A 92 2.15 21.88 -8.40
N VAL A 93 1.75 21.97 -7.12
CA VAL A 93 0.83 23.01 -6.62
C VAL A 93 1.38 24.44 -6.77
N LYS A 94 2.71 24.59 -6.80
CA LYS A 94 3.41 25.86 -7.07
C LYS A 94 3.88 25.99 -8.52
N GLY A 95 3.65 24.98 -9.34
CA GLY A 95 4.04 24.90 -10.74
C GLY A 95 2.88 25.26 -11.65
N ARG A 96 2.64 24.46 -12.70
CA ARG A 96 1.51 24.69 -13.62
C ARG A 96 0.17 24.44 -12.95
N ASN A 97 0.12 23.49 -12.01
CA ASN A 97 -1.05 23.14 -11.22
C ASN A 97 -2.34 23.06 -12.07
N VAL A 98 -2.32 22.27 -13.13
CA VAL A 98 -3.40 22.23 -14.13
C VAL A 98 -4.73 21.75 -13.54
N ALA A 99 -4.67 21.01 -12.43
CA ALA A 99 -5.82 20.56 -11.65
C ALA A 99 -6.33 21.60 -10.64
N ASN A 100 -5.67 22.76 -10.52
CA ASN A 100 -5.95 23.81 -9.55
C ASN A 100 -6.07 23.29 -8.10
N CYS A 101 -5.17 22.38 -7.72
CA CYS A 101 -5.12 21.83 -6.36
C CYS A 101 -4.39 22.81 -5.43
N GLN A 102 -4.95 23.08 -4.26
CA GLN A 102 -4.23 23.80 -3.21
C GLN A 102 -3.26 22.88 -2.47
N ARG A 103 -3.70 21.64 -2.21
CA ARG A 103 -2.87 20.58 -1.63
C ARG A 103 -3.36 19.21 -2.09
N TYR A 104 -2.46 18.24 -2.05
CA TYR A 104 -2.79 16.84 -2.23
C TYR A 104 -2.93 16.17 -0.87
N ARG A 105 -3.98 15.37 -0.72
CA ARG A 105 -4.26 14.55 0.46
C ARG A 105 -4.43 13.09 0.04
N ILE A 106 -4.42 12.18 0.99
CA ILE A 106 -4.76 10.77 0.76
C ILE A 106 -5.97 10.42 1.62
N ILE A 107 -6.93 9.73 1.02
CA ILE A 107 -7.98 9.02 1.75
C ILE A 107 -7.80 7.53 1.45
N GLN A 108 -7.91 6.72 2.48
CA GLN A 108 -7.86 5.27 2.37
C GLN A 108 -9.14 4.70 2.98
N LEU A 109 -9.74 3.74 2.29
CA LEU A 109 -10.80 2.91 2.85
C LEU A 109 -10.26 1.53 3.12
N ARG A 110 -10.72 0.94 4.23
CA ARG A 110 -10.48 -0.45 4.58
C ARG A 110 -11.78 -1.23 4.48
N GLN A 111 -11.69 -2.40 3.87
CA GLN A 111 -12.71 -3.44 3.88
C GLN A 111 -12.15 -4.71 4.53
N THR A 112 -12.90 -5.32 5.45
CA THR A 112 -12.47 -6.53 6.15
C THR A 112 -13.65 -7.41 6.58
N ASN A 113 -13.40 -8.71 6.78
CA ASN A 113 -14.34 -9.68 7.32
C ASN A 113 -14.03 -10.12 8.77
N ILE A 114 -13.10 -9.46 9.45
CA ILE A 114 -12.71 -9.83 10.81
C ILE A 114 -13.83 -9.62 11.83
N LYS A 115 -13.85 -10.43 12.89
CA LYS A 115 -14.82 -10.33 14.00
C LYS A 115 -14.42 -9.22 14.99
N ASN A 116 -15.32 -8.92 15.93
CA ASN A 116 -15.06 -8.08 17.11
C ASN A 116 -14.59 -6.65 16.81
N LEU A 117 -15.10 -6.07 15.73
CA LEU A 117 -14.96 -4.66 15.36
C LEU A 117 -15.77 -3.76 16.32
N VAL A 118 -15.30 -3.57 17.56
CA VAL A 118 -15.99 -2.67 18.50
C VAL A 118 -15.85 -1.24 17.98
N ASN A 119 -16.99 -0.62 17.63
CA ASN A 119 -17.07 0.73 17.03
C ASN A 119 -16.46 0.88 15.63
N GLU A 120 -16.09 -0.23 14.99
CA GLU A 120 -15.57 -0.28 13.61
C GLU A 120 -16.59 -0.96 12.69
N LEU A 121 -16.64 -0.52 11.44
CA LEU A 121 -17.49 -1.11 10.40
C LEU A 121 -16.65 -2.01 9.48
N PRO A 122 -17.26 -3.05 8.86
CA PRO A 122 -16.58 -3.90 7.89
C PRO A 122 -15.99 -3.13 6.70
N VAL A 123 -16.62 -2.01 6.33
CA VAL A 123 -16.08 -1.05 5.36
C VAL A 123 -16.14 0.34 5.96
N GLN A 124 -14.99 1.02 6.04
CA GLN A 124 -14.89 2.37 6.60
C GLN A 124 -13.65 3.12 6.11
N ILE A 125 -13.59 4.42 6.37
CA ILE A 125 -12.37 5.21 6.21
C ILE A 125 -11.34 4.71 7.22
N ASP A 126 -10.14 4.45 6.73
CA ASP A 126 -9.06 3.82 7.49
C ASP A 126 -8.28 4.85 8.31
N ILE A 127 -8.99 5.52 9.22
CA ILE A 127 -8.43 6.46 10.19
C ILE A 127 -9.19 6.31 11.52
N PRO A 128 -8.61 6.76 12.64
CA PRO A 128 -9.33 6.80 13.91
C PRO A 128 -10.62 7.61 13.81
N ASN A 129 -11.70 7.09 14.40
CA ASN A 129 -13.02 7.73 14.39
C ASN A 129 -13.10 9.07 15.15
N THR A 130 -12.05 9.44 15.89
CA THR A 130 -11.90 10.72 16.59
C THR A 130 -11.41 11.84 15.69
N PHE A 131 -10.97 11.53 14.46
CA PHE A 131 -10.42 12.53 13.55
C PHE A 131 -11.54 13.35 12.91
N SER A 132 -11.36 14.67 12.87
CA SER A 132 -12.32 15.60 12.28
C SER A 132 -12.26 15.67 10.76
N LEU A 133 -11.19 15.14 10.14
CA LEU A 133 -10.96 15.15 8.69
C LEU A 133 -10.75 13.72 8.18
N PRO A 134 -11.19 13.37 6.95
CA PRO A 134 -11.16 12.00 6.42
C PRO A 134 -9.79 11.55 5.92
N PHE A 135 -8.74 12.35 6.11
CA PHE A 135 -7.48 12.17 5.43
C PHE A 135 -6.49 11.35 6.26
N TYR A 136 -5.79 10.42 5.60
CA TYR A 136 -4.79 9.56 6.22
C TYR A 136 -3.50 10.33 6.58
N ASP A 137 -3.19 11.41 5.85
CA ASP A 137 -2.09 12.33 6.15
C ASP A 137 -2.45 13.35 7.24
N ASN A 138 -3.26 12.94 8.23
CA ASN A 138 -3.56 13.72 9.41
C ASN A 138 -2.51 13.48 10.51
N HIS A 139 -2.34 14.47 11.39
CA HIS A 139 -1.41 14.38 12.52
C HIS A 139 -1.73 13.15 13.40
N THR A 140 -0.68 12.48 13.89
CA THR A 140 -0.64 11.18 14.60
C THR A 140 -0.62 9.91 13.74
N LEU A 141 -1.02 9.97 12.46
CA LEU A 141 -0.77 8.89 11.51
C LEU A 141 0.60 9.05 10.85
N GLU A 142 1.14 7.96 10.34
CA GLU A 142 2.44 7.92 9.68
C GLU A 142 2.34 8.44 8.23
N HIS A 143 2.82 9.67 8.01
CA HIS A 143 2.72 10.34 6.71
C HIS A 143 3.92 11.29 6.48
N GLY A 144 4.01 11.83 5.27
CA GLY A 144 5.03 12.81 4.92
C GLY A 144 4.69 13.71 3.74
N HIS A 145 5.32 14.88 3.70
CA HIS A 145 5.14 15.88 2.64
C HIS A 145 6.48 16.49 2.24
N GLY A 146 6.62 16.80 0.95
CA GLY A 146 7.87 17.31 0.38
C GLY A 146 9.05 16.38 0.65
N MET A 147 10.20 16.98 0.95
CA MET A 147 11.33 16.26 1.53
C MET A 147 11.05 15.99 3.01
N HIS A 148 11.01 14.72 3.38
CA HIS A 148 10.71 14.30 4.76
C HIS A 148 11.51 13.05 5.14
N GLN A 149 11.62 12.79 6.44
CA GLN A 149 12.08 11.51 6.96
C GLN A 149 10.90 10.54 7.01
N THR A 150 11.13 9.27 6.72
CA THR A 150 10.18 8.20 7.03
C THR A 150 9.87 8.17 8.54
N PRO A 151 8.80 7.49 8.97
CA PRO A 151 8.46 7.38 10.39
C PRO A 151 9.64 6.96 11.25
N LYS A 152 9.65 7.47 12.49
CA LYS A 152 10.70 7.16 13.46
C LYS A 152 10.56 5.75 14.00
N ASP A 153 9.33 5.26 14.12
CA ASP A 153 9.09 3.86 14.43
C ASP A 153 9.52 3.02 13.23
N ASN A 154 10.36 2.03 13.51
CA ASN A 154 10.96 1.16 12.53
C ASN A 154 10.82 -0.32 12.92
N GLN A 155 10.12 -0.63 14.00
CA GLN A 155 9.93 -2.01 14.46
C GLN A 155 9.19 -2.85 13.42
N ASP A 156 8.17 -2.24 12.81
CA ASP A 156 7.34 -2.81 11.76
C ASP A 156 7.79 -2.41 10.35
N LYS A 157 8.99 -1.84 10.19
CA LYS A 157 9.51 -1.37 8.89
C LYS A 157 10.80 -2.11 8.50
N PRO A 158 11.03 -2.36 7.20
CA PRO A 158 12.20 -3.12 6.75
C PRO A 158 13.53 -2.35 6.85
N TRP A 159 13.49 -1.04 7.13
CA TRP A 159 14.68 -0.19 7.27
C TRP A 159 15.09 -0.02 8.74
N ALA A 160 16.40 -0.06 9.01
CA ALA A 160 16.93 0.03 10.38
C ALA A 160 16.91 1.46 10.97
N GLN A 161 16.69 2.50 10.17
CA GLN A 161 16.66 3.89 10.60
C GLN A 161 15.77 4.72 9.67
N SER A 162 15.27 5.87 10.13
CA SER A 162 14.51 6.76 9.27
C SER A 162 15.34 7.21 8.07
N VAL A 163 14.76 7.10 6.88
CA VAL A 163 15.40 7.45 5.61
C VAL A 163 14.74 8.67 4.99
N MET A 164 15.45 9.40 4.15
CA MET A 164 14.88 10.56 3.47
C MET A 164 14.03 10.11 2.27
N ARG A 165 12.80 10.62 2.19
CA ARG A 165 11.88 10.45 1.05
C ARG A 165 11.47 11.82 0.49
N ALA A 166 11.02 11.81 -0.76
CA ALA A 166 10.52 12.98 -1.47
C ALA A 166 9.14 12.65 -2.04
N SER A 167 8.10 13.36 -1.62
CA SER A 167 6.73 13.16 -2.15
C SER A 167 5.86 14.40 -2.05
N SER A 168 4.83 14.52 -2.87
CA SER A 168 3.81 15.55 -2.65
C SER A 168 2.99 15.24 -1.39
N VAL A 169 2.62 13.97 -1.23
CA VAL A 169 2.09 13.37 0.00
C VAL A 169 2.49 11.89 0.01
N ALA A 170 2.83 11.36 1.18
CA ALA A 170 3.13 9.96 1.40
C ALA A 170 2.43 9.45 2.65
N ILE A 171 2.04 8.19 2.66
CA ILE A 171 1.60 7.46 3.85
C ILE A 171 2.41 6.17 3.99
N TYR A 172 2.55 5.72 5.24
CA TYR A 172 3.27 4.52 5.61
C TYR A 172 2.31 3.66 6.40
N ASP A 173 1.81 2.60 5.77
CA ASP A 173 0.74 1.80 6.35
C ASP A 173 1.24 0.39 6.66
N THR A 174 0.90 -0.12 7.84
CA THR A 174 1.37 -1.41 8.38
C THR A 174 0.23 -2.20 9.05
N PRO A 175 -0.85 -2.50 8.30
CA PRO A 175 -1.99 -3.21 8.85
C PRO A 175 -1.65 -4.67 9.19
N TYR A 176 -2.17 -5.14 10.32
CA TYR A 176 -2.11 -6.53 10.73
C TYR A 176 -3.42 -6.98 11.39
N VAL A 177 -3.65 -8.29 11.40
CA VAL A 177 -4.77 -8.90 12.11
C VAL A 177 -4.28 -10.15 12.83
N SER A 178 -4.41 -10.16 14.16
CA SER A 178 -4.16 -11.37 14.95
C SER A 178 -5.29 -12.40 14.76
N ASP A 179 -4.96 -13.68 14.93
CA ASP A 179 -5.89 -14.82 14.86
C ASP A 179 -7.11 -14.67 15.77
N ALA A 180 -6.98 -13.95 16.88
CA ALA A 180 -8.07 -13.65 17.80
C ALA A 180 -9.24 -12.90 17.15
N TYR A 181 -9.04 -12.29 15.98
CA TYR A 181 -10.07 -11.58 15.20
C TYR A 181 -10.54 -12.36 13.95
N GLY A 182 -10.03 -13.58 13.73
CA GLY A 182 -10.52 -14.45 12.65
C GLY A 182 -11.82 -15.18 13.00
N THR A 183 -12.61 -15.51 11.97
CA THR A 183 -13.80 -16.37 12.09
C THR A 183 -13.40 -17.79 11.66
N GLU A 184 -13.50 -18.78 12.56
CA GLU A 184 -13.14 -20.17 12.23
C GLU A 184 -13.91 -20.66 11.00
N GLY A 185 -13.18 -21.27 10.05
CA GLY A 185 -13.75 -21.72 8.78
C GLY A 185 -13.69 -20.68 7.66
N GLU A 186 -13.22 -19.46 7.95
CA GLU A 186 -13.13 -18.36 6.98
C GLU A 186 -11.71 -17.77 6.95
N ASP A 187 -11.24 -17.42 5.76
CA ASP A 187 -9.99 -16.69 5.59
C ASP A 187 -10.11 -15.30 6.23
N ILE A 188 -9.03 -14.77 6.79
CA ILE A 188 -8.97 -13.36 7.17
C ILE A 188 -8.61 -12.58 5.93
N ARG A 189 -9.43 -11.58 5.58
CA ARG A 189 -9.17 -10.71 4.43
C ARG A 189 -9.26 -9.25 4.84
N VAL A 190 -8.24 -8.48 4.47
CA VAL A 190 -8.20 -7.03 4.64
C VAL A 190 -7.78 -6.42 3.32
N THR A 191 -8.61 -5.56 2.76
CA THR A 191 -8.33 -4.85 1.51
C THR A 191 -8.48 -3.36 1.71
N PHE A 192 -7.66 -2.61 0.99
CA PHE A 192 -7.63 -1.17 1.02
C PHE A 192 -7.89 -0.61 -0.37
N GLU A 193 -8.50 0.56 -0.42
CA GLU A 193 -8.52 1.40 -1.60
C GLU A 193 -8.00 2.77 -1.20
N THR A 194 -6.85 3.16 -1.77
CA THR A 194 -6.13 4.38 -1.43
C THR A 194 -6.24 5.35 -2.60
N CYS A 195 -6.87 6.50 -2.39
CA CYS A 195 -7.09 7.51 -3.43
C CYS A 195 -6.36 8.82 -3.11
N VAL A 196 -5.80 9.44 -4.15
CA VAL A 196 -5.29 10.81 -4.06
C VAL A 196 -6.45 11.79 -4.17
N VAL A 197 -6.47 12.78 -3.29
CA VAL A 197 -7.44 13.88 -3.30
C VAL A 197 -6.74 15.18 -3.67
N CYS A 198 -7.26 15.86 -4.68
CA CYS A 198 -6.98 17.26 -4.96
C CYS A 198 -7.89 18.12 -4.08
N GLN A 199 -7.35 18.69 -3.02
CA GLN A 199 -8.11 19.62 -2.19
C GLN A 199 -8.07 21.04 -2.78
N ARG A 200 -9.21 21.74 -2.74
CA ARG A 200 -9.34 23.12 -3.24
C ARG A 200 -9.93 24.05 -2.18
N GLU A 201 -9.47 25.30 -2.16
CA GLU A 201 -10.05 26.34 -1.30
C GLU A 201 -11.37 26.87 -1.87
N GLN A 202 -11.43 26.98 -3.20
CA GLN A 202 -12.58 27.44 -3.96
C GLN A 202 -12.97 26.35 -4.95
N GLY A 203 -14.12 25.72 -4.71
CA GLY A 203 -14.62 24.59 -5.48
C GLY A 203 -14.63 23.28 -4.69
N TYR A 204 -15.04 22.22 -5.37
CA TYR A 204 -15.15 20.88 -4.78
C TYR A 204 -13.80 20.17 -4.74
N ASP A 205 -13.55 19.46 -3.64
CA ASP A 205 -12.45 18.49 -3.55
C ASP A 205 -12.69 17.39 -4.58
N GLN A 206 -11.62 16.94 -5.24
CA GLN A 206 -11.73 15.95 -6.30
C GLN A 206 -10.90 14.72 -6.00
N LEU A 207 -11.56 13.56 -6.03
CA LEU A 207 -10.91 12.27 -6.07
C LEU A 207 -10.24 12.10 -7.44
N LEU A 208 -8.95 11.80 -7.42
CA LEU A 208 -8.16 11.59 -8.62
C LEU A 208 -8.11 10.08 -8.90
N SER A 209 -6.92 9.49 -8.91
CA SER A 209 -6.74 8.06 -9.12
C SER A 209 -6.50 7.33 -7.80
N CYS A 210 -6.80 6.04 -7.83
CA CYS A 210 -6.75 5.16 -6.68
C CYS A 210 -5.91 3.92 -6.99
N GLY A 211 -5.44 3.25 -5.95
CA GLY A 211 -4.96 1.87 -6.04
C GLY A 211 -5.61 1.04 -4.95
N SER A 212 -6.04 -0.18 -5.31
CA SER A 212 -6.49 -1.17 -4.34
C SER A 212 -5.38 -2.17 -4.05
N TRP A 213 -5.29 -2.62 -2.81
CA TRP A 213 -4.28 -3.56 -2.32
C TRP A 213 -4.78 -4.25 -1.05
N GLY A 214 -4.01 -5.16 -0.46
CA GLY A 214 -4.38 -5.75 0.82
C GLY A 214 -3.62 -7.03 1.11
N PHE A 215 -4.19 -7.85 1.97
CA PHE A 215 -3.69 -9.18 2.27
C PHE A 215 -4.82 -10.14 2.65
N GLN A 216 -4.52 -11.43 2.51
CA GLN A 216 -5.35 -12.53 2.96
C GLN A 216 -4.52 -13.49 3.80
N ARG A 217 -5.13 -14.06 4.84
CA ARG A 217 -4.55 -15.16 5.61
C ARG A 217 -5.51 -16.33 5.51
N ASP A 218 -5.08 -17.42 4.91
CA ASP A 218 -5.93 -18.58 4.66
C ASP A 218 -6.22 -19.34 5.96
N TYR A 219 -7.47 -19.77 6.14
CA TYR A 219 -7.83 -20.61 7.27
C TYR A 219 -7.24 -22.01 7.13
N MET A 220 -6.36 -22.40 8.07
CA MET A 220 -5.68 -23.71 8.03
C MET A 220 -6.34 -24.76 8.91
N GLY A 221 -7.24 -24.35 9.81
CA GLY A 221 -7.93 -25.23 10.75
C GLY A 221 -7.08 -25.72 11.92
N GLY A 222 -7.77 -26.23 12.94
CA GLY A 222 -7.14 -26.88 14.11
C GLY A 222 -6.38 -25.90 15.02
N MET A 223 -5.17 -26.28 15.44
CA MET A 223 -4.33 -25.51 16.37
C MET A 223 -3.51 -24.40 15.69
N THR A 224 -3.43 -24.41 14.36
CA THR A 224 -2.56 -23.53 13.56
C THR A 224 -3.24 -22.20 13.21
N GLY A 225 -4.57 -22.12 13.33
CA GLY A 225 -5.34 -20.89 13.10
C GLY A 225 -5.39 -20.50 11.63
N TRP A 226 -4.50 -19.57 11.24
CA TRP A 226 -4.42 -18.99 9.90
C TRP A 226 -2.98 -18.95 9.40
N ALA A 227 -2.82 -19.11 8.09
CA ALA A 227 -1.54 -18.99 7.42
C ALA A 227 -0.92 -17.59 7.58
N GLU A 228 0.34 -17.47 7.18
CA GLU A 228 0.99 -16.19 6.97
C GLU A 228 0.21 -15.37 5.93
N PRO A 229 0.26 -14.03 6.00
CA PRO A 229 -0.39 -13.17 5.02
C PRO A 229 0.16 -13.38 3.61
N GLU A 230 -0.73 -13.61 2.66
CA GLU A 230 -0.50 -13.45 1.23
C GLU A 230 -0.89 -12.03 0.82
N PHE A 231 0.04 -11.32 0.16
CA PHE A 231 -0.23 -9.97 -0.32
C PHE A 231 -1.15 -10.00 -1.53
N ILE A 232 -2.20 -9.19 -1.49
CA ILE A 232 -3.10 -8.97 -2.62
C ILE A 232 -2.49 -7.85 -3.49
N PRO A 233 -2.05 -8.15 -4.73
CA PRO A 233 -1.30 -7.21 -5.55
C PRO A 233 -2.05 -5.91 -5.84
N VAL A 234 -1.29 -4.82 -5.96
CA VAL A 234 -1.85 -3.49 -6.24
C VAL A 234 -2.54 -3.46 -7.61
N GLN A 235 -3.81 -3.03 -7.63
CA GLN A 235 -4.57 -2.78 -8.86
C GLN A 235 -4.88 -1.28 -8.98
N CYS A 236 -4.48 -0.70 -10.11
CA CYS A 236 -4.71 0.72 -10.37
C CYS A 236 -6.13 0.97 -10.88
N SER A 237 -6.75 2.04 -10.37
CA SER A 237 -8.01 2.53 -10.91
C SER A 237 -7.93 4.03 -11.18
N VAL A 238 -8.46 4.44 -12.32
CA VAL A 238 -8.53 5.86 -12.70
C VAL A 238 -9.61 6.63 -11.92
N LYS A 239 -10.53 5.91 -11.28
CA LYS A 239 -11.62 6.45 -10.47
C LYS A 239 -11.85 5.58 -9.22
N PRO A 240 -12.41 6.14 -8.14
CA PRO A 240 -12.82 5.35 -6.99
C PRO A 240 -13.87 4.29 -7.36
N SER A 241 -13.94 3.21 -6.59
CA SER A 241 -15.00 2.22 -6.68
C SER A 241 -16.35 2.77 -6.21
N ASP A 242 -17.46 2.13 -6.60
CA ASP A 242 -18.79 2.53 -6.12
C ASP A 242 -18.93 2.32 -4.61
N GLN A 243 -18.29 1.27 -4.06
CA GLN A 243 -18.19 1.04 -2.62
C GLN A 243 -17.48 2.21 -1.94
N TYR A 244 -16.43 2.74 -2.57
CA TYR A 244 -15.67 3.85 -2.03
C TYR A 244 -16.52 5.11 -1.89
N LEU A 245 -17.20 5.49 -2.96
CA LEU A 245 -18.09 6.65 -2.97
C LEU A 245 -19.23 6.47 -1.95
N THR A 246 -19.82 5.28 -1.89
CA THR A 246 -20.89 4.96 -0.94
C THR A 246 -20.41 5.09 0.52
N THR A 247 -19.20 4.63 0.82
CA THR A 247 -18.64 4.74 2.17
C THR A 247 -18.32 6.18 2.55
N LEU A 248 -17.84 7.00 1.61
CA LEU A 248 -17.64 8.44 1.86
C LEU A 248 -18.96 9.18 2.08
N ASP A 249 -19.98 8.91 1.26
CA ASP A 249 -21.29 9.55 1.37
C ASP A 249 -22.00 9.22 2.69
N ASN A 250 -21.76 8.01 3.23
CA ASN A 250 -22.37 7.53 4.48
C ASN A 250 -21.51 7.77 5.73
N ALA A 251 -20.35 8.42 5.61
CA ALA A 251 -19.50 8.71 6.75
C ALA A 251 -20.09 9.85 7.60
N GLU A 252 -21.12 9.55 8.40
CA GLU A 252 -21.82 10.49 9.30
C GLU A 252 -20.90 11.16 10.34
N ARG A 253 -19.67 10.66 10.52
CA ARG A 253 -18.79 10.97 11.65
C ARG A 253 -17.80 12.12 11.41
N ILE A 254 -17.76 12.71 10.22
CA ILE A 254 -16.72 13.67 9.85
C ILE A 254 -17.36 15.05 9.70
N ASP A 255 -17.08 15.95 10.64
CA ASP A 255 -17.49 17.36 10.63
C ASP A 255 -16.84 18.19 9.50
N TYR A 256 -16.08 17.53 8.61
CA TYR A 256 -15.52 18.15 7.42
C TYR A 256 -16.62 18.55 6.44
N ARG A 257 -17.09 19.77 6.62
CA ARG A 257 -17.90 20.51 5.64
C ARG A 257 -17.04 21.58 5.00
N TYR A 258 -16.28 21.21 3.97
CA TYR A 258 -15.92 22.13 2.89
C TYR A 258 -16.46 21.54 1.58
N TRP A 259 -17.57 22.13 1.10
CA TRP A 259 -18.29 21.88 -0.15
C TRP A 259 -18.30 20.41 -0.64
N LEU A 260 -19.32 19.67 -0.18
CA LEU A 260 -19.69 18.33 -0.62
C LEU A 260 -20.26 18.34 -2.04
N ASP A 261 -19.44 17.90 -2.99
CA ASP A 261 -19.81 16.96 -4.05
C ASP A 261 -18.48 16.33 -4.52
N TRP A 262 -18.16 15.12 -4.06
CA TRP A 262 -16.90 14.41 -4.37
C TRP A 262 -16.80 13.98 -5.85
N ARG A 263 -17.71 14.46 -6.70
CA ARG A 263 -18.06 13.96 -8.04
C ARG A 263 -17.51 14.85 -9.15
#